data_AF-A0A1Y1L1T1-F1
#
_entry.id   AF-A0A1Y1L1T1-F1
#
_cell.length_a   1.000
_cell.length_b   1.000
_cell.length_c   1.000
_cell.angle_alpha   90.00
_cell.angle_beta   90.00
_cell.angle_gamma   90.00
#
_symmetry.space_group_name_H-M   'P 1'
#
loop_
_entity.id
_entity.type
_entity.pdbx_description
1 polymer ?
#
loop_
_entity_poly.entity_id
_entity_poly.type
_entity_poly.pdbx_seq_one_letter_code
_entity_poly.pdbx_strand_id
1 'polypeptide(L)'
;MSTAIITGWFTAAIFIAFIALLIDGFEYNLSWYNNRLIIFGLYVIPTNICIFSITLIFNYFNDKNTFSIGARTQIQLHLLRLIWTMVLLVGTMAQFRFIYVILIPITFQIFTFGLIEMFGVRHTMKKWLILYILGMVLPTMFLMQHTLQIVIILISVYGRSGPDKNSEVHLGILIVVLTILTISYYMPLITLVRKPMALVMTLTLIFVIYIIILMTPFGFPYSGNPESPAPQRYYIYHTKRIFRNDSNEIFKNDSGFYLLNSDRNSPNNLKKYITELSDIKSLSEDCDRSLFCGLPLVNTKLIPTL
;
A
#
# COMPACT_ATOMS: atom_id res chain seq x y z
N MET A 1 -3.03 8.72 -25.33
CA MET A 1 -4.12 8.22 -24.43
C MET A 1 -3.60 7.12 -23.52
N SER A 2 -2.94 6.08 -24.03
CA SER A 2 -2.23 5.08 -23.20
C SER A 2 -1.16 5.70 -22.29
N THR A 3 -0.41 6.68 -22.81
CA THR A 3 0.59 7.44 -22.04
C THR A 3 0.01 8.07 -20.78
N ALA A 4 -1.17 8.68 -20.86
CA ALA A 4 -1.83 9.31 -19.72
C ALA A 4 -2.17 8.34 -18.59
N ILE A 5 -2.61 7.12 -18.93
CA ILE A 5 -2.92 6.06 -17.96
C ILE A 5 -1.66 5.70 -17.18
N ILE A 6 -0.57 5.41 -17.90
CA ILE A 6 0.71 4.97 -17.31
C ILE A 6 1.35 6.10 -16.49
N THR A 7 1.35 7.34 -17.02
CA THR A 7 1.83 8.50 -16.28
C THR A 7 1.03 8.71 -15.00
N GLY A 8 -0.30 8.56 -15.06
CA GLY A 8 -1.17 8.61 -13.87
C GLY A 8 -0.76 7.62 -12.79
N TRP A 9 -0.52 6.36 -13.16
CA TRP A 9 -0.08 5.32 -12.23
C TRP A 9 1.29 5.61 -11.62
N PHE A 10 2.25 6.05 -12.44
CA PHE A 10 3.59 6.34 -11.99
C PHE A 10 3.63 7.54 -11.04
N THR A 11 2.91 8.62 -11.37
CA THR A 11 2.81 9.79 -10.47
C THR A 11 2.12 9.46 -9.16
N ALA A 12 1.12 8.58 -9.16
CA ALA A 12 0.47 8.13 -7.93
C ALA A 12 1.47 7.38 -7.04
N ALA A 13 2.26 6.47 -7.62
CA ALA A 13 3.30 5.74 -6.88
C ALA A 13 4.35 6.69 -6.27
N ILE A 14 4.84 7.67 -7.04
CA ILE A 14 5.79 8.68 -6.53
C ILE A 14 5.16 9.52 -5.42
N PHE A 15 3.93 9.99 -5.62
CA PHE A 15 3.25 10.83 -4.65
C PHE A 15 3.03 10.10 -3.34
N ILE A 16 2.59 8.84 -3.39
CA ILE A 16 2.41 8.02 -2.17
C ILE A 16 3.75 7.70 -1.49
N ALA A 17 4.80 7.39 -2.25
CA ALA A 17 6.12 7.19 -1.66
C ALA A 17 6.61 8.45 -0.93
N PHE A 18 6.37 9.63 -1.51
CA PHE A 18 6.68 10.90 -0.87
C PHE A 18 5.86 11.12 0.42
N ILE A 19 4.55 10.89 0.39
CA ILE A 19 3.70 10.99 1.59
C ILE A 19 4.16 10.02 2.68
N ALA A 20 4.48 8.77 2.32
CA ALA A 20 4.97 7.77 3.26
C ALA A 20 6.31 8.18 3.91
N LEU A 21 7.23 8.76 3.13
CA LEU A 21 8.49 9.31 3.67
C LEU A 21 8.26 10.50 4.60
N LEU A 22 7.29 11.36 4.30
CA LEU A 22 6.92 12.46 5.21
C LEU A 22 6.36 11.93 6.53
N ILE A 23 5.44 10.96 6.48
CA ILE A 23 4.86 10.35 7.68
C ILE A 23 5.95 9.75 8.58
N ASP A 24 6.91 9.03 7.97
CA ASP A 24 8.05 8.46 8.69
C ASP A 24 8.98 9.54 9.26
N GLY A 25 9.23 10.62 8.51
CA GLY A 25 10.03 11.75 8.99
C GLY A 25 9.40 12.53 10.14
N PHE A 26 8.06 12.55 10.25
CA PHE A 26 7.34 13.18 11.36
C PHE A 26 7.02 12.20 12.52
N GLU A 27 7.56 10.98 12.49
CA GLU A 27 7.34 9.95 13.52
C GLU A 27 5.86 9.54 13.73
N TYR A 28 4.99 9.76 12.73
CA TYR A 28 3.58 9.31 12.75
C TYR A 28 3.40 7.90 12.17
N ASN A 29 4.42 7.07 12.32
CA ASN A 29 4.50 5.71 11.81
C ASN A 29 3.41 4.80 12.39
N LEU A 30 2.97 3.84 11.58
CA LEU A 30 1.98 2.82 11.93
C LEU A 30 0.60 3.37 12.30
N SER A 31 0.28 4.62 11.95
CA SER A 31 -1.01 5.26 12.31
C SER A 31 -2.23 4.43 11.91
N TRP A 32 -2.11 3.65 10.84
CA TRP A 32 -3.13 2.71 10.34
C TRP A 32 -3.25 1.39 11.12
N TYR A 33 -2.36 1.09 12.06
CA TYR A 33 -2.31 -0.20 12.76
C TYR A 33 -3.56 -0.45 13.60
N ASN A 34 -3.98 0.55 14.39
CA ASN A 34 -5.26 0.51 15.09
C ASN A 34 -6.43 0.88 14.16
N ASN A 35 -6.32 2.03 13.48
CA ASN A 35 -7.38 2.60 12.65
C ASN A 35 -7.13 2.38 11.16
N ARG A 36 -7.58 1.24 10.64
CA ARG A 36 -7.38 0.85 9.22
C ARG A 36 -7.98 1.83 8.21
N LEU A 37 -8.98 2.62 8.61
CA LEU A 37 -9.58 3.66 7.77
C LEU A 37 -8.58 4.74 7.35
N ILE A 38 -7.52 4.94 8.11
CA ILE A 38 -6.45 5.90 7.79
C ILE A 38 -5.73 5.49 6.48
N ILE A 39 -5.61 4.20 6.17
CA ILE A 39 -5.05 3.71 4.89
C ILE A 39 -5.87 4.23 3.72
N PHE A 40 -7.19 4.20 3.84
CA PHE A 40 -8.09 4.68 2.79
C PHE A 40 -7.84 6.17 2.53
N GLY A 41 -7.80 6.95 3.61
CA GLY A 41 -7.52 8.38 3.57
C GLY A 41 -6.16 8.74 2.97
N LEU A 42 -5.10 8.12 3.47
CA LEU A 42 -3.71 8.50 3.17
C LEU A 42 -3.15 7.91 1.89
N TYR A 43 -3.68 6.77 1.42
CA TYR A 43 -3.10 6.05 0.30
C TYR A 43 -4.09 5.84 -0.85
N VAL A 44 -5.33 5.42 -0.57
CA VAL A 44 -6.33 5.14 -1.61
C VAL A 44 -6.83 6.42 -2.26
N ILE A 45 -7.29 7.40 -1.47
CA ILE A 45 -7.82 8.67 -1.97
C ILE A 45 -6.78 9.43 -2.81
N PRO A 46 -5.56 9.72 -2.32
CA PRO A 46 -4.55 10.43 -3.09
C PRO A 46 -4.11 9.70 -4.36
N THR A 47 -4.08 8.36 -4.37
CA THR A 47 -3.88 7.58 -5.60
C THR A 47 -4.93 7.95 -6.65
N ASN A 48 -6.21 8.01 -6.26
CA ASN A 48 -7.30 8.40 -7.15
C ASN A 48 -7.20 9.87 -7.60
N ILE A 49 -6.80 10.78 -6.71
CA ILE A 49 -6.58 12.20 -7.06
C ILE A 49 -5.56 12.31 -8.19
N CYS A 50 -4.40 11.67 -8.08
CA CYS A 50 -3.35 11.71 -9.10
C CYS A 50 -3.85 11.15 -10.44
N ILE A 51 -4.44 9.95 -10.40
CA ILE A 51 -4.94 9.25 -11.59
C ILE A 51 -6.02 10.07 -12.31
N PHE A 52 -7.01 10.59 -11.58
CA PHE A 52 -8.09 11.40 -12.16
C PHE A 52 -7.58 12.74 -12.67
N SER A 53 -6.71 13.42 -11.92
CA SER A 53 -6.17 14.73 -12.31
C SER A 53 -5.39 14.63 -13.62
N ILE A 54 -4.53 13.63 -13.77
CA ILE A 54 -3.74 13.43 -14.99
C ILE A 54 -4.62 13.05 -16.17
N THR A 55 -5.64 12.23 -15.94
CA THR A 55 -6.62 11.88 -16.97
C THR A 55 -7.36 13.14 -17.45
N LEU A 56 -7.75 14.03 -16.55
CA LEU A 56 -8.44 15.28 -16.90
C LEU A 56 -7.52 16.26 -17.63
N ILE A 57 -6.31 16.48 -17.11
CA ILE A 57 -5.29 17.34 -17.73
C ILE A 57 -5.00 16.86 -19.15
N PHE A 58 -4.76 15.56 -19.33
CA PHE A 58 -4.48 15.00 -20.64
C PHE A 58 -5.65 15.14 -21.60
N ASN A 59 -6.89 15.00 -21.11
CA ASN A 59 -8.07 15.15 -21.96
C ASN A 59 -8.31 16.61 -22.36
N TYR A 60 -8.08 17.56 -21.45
CA TYR A 60 -8.16 19.00 -21.72
C TYR A 60 -7.17 19.45 -22.79
N PHE A 61 -5.90 19.01 -22.71
CA PHE A 61 -4.89 19.40 -23.71
C PHE A 61 -5.05 18.69 -25.07
N ASN A 62 -5.68 17.50 -25.10
CA ASN A 62 -5.92 16.73 -26.32
C ASN A 62 -7.36 16.87 -26.84
N ASP A 63 -8.01 18.03 -26.64
CA ASP A 63 -9.40 18.27 -27.07
C ASP A 63 -9.55 18.48 -28.59
N LYS A 64 -8.44 18.45 -29.34
CA LYS A 64 -8.42 18.59 -30.81
C LYS A 64 -8.91 17.35 -31.58
N ASN A 65 -9.36 16.30 -30.88
CA ASN A 65 -9.79 15.05 -31.53
C ASN A 65 -11.23 15.15 -32.04
N THR A 66 -11.48 14.63 -33.24
CA THR A 66 -12.78 14.70 -33.95
C THR A 66 -13.89 13.82 -33.35
N PHE A 67 -13.58 12.97 -32.37
CA PHE A 67 -14.53 12.03 -31.79
C PHE A 67 -15.35 12.63 -30.64
N SER A 68 -16.60 12.18 -30.51
CA SER A 68 -17.43 12.52 -29.35
C SER A 68 -16.77 12.04 -28.05
N ILE A 69 -17.01 12.77 -26.95
CA ILE A 69 -16.44 12.44 -25.63
C ILE A 69 -16.71 10.99 -25.22
N GLY A 70 -17.89 10.47 -25.62
CA GLY A 70 -18.30 9.11 -25.42
C GLY A 70 -17.48 8.05 -26.13
N ALA A 71 -17.30 8.23 -27.44
CA ALA A 71 -16.48 7.34 -28.24
C ALA A 71 -15.03 7.37 -27.74
N ARG A 72 -14.54 8.55 -27.34
CA ARG A 72 -13.23 8.73 -26.71
C ARG A 72 -13.09 7.93 -25.41
N THR A 73 -14.08 7.98 -24.52
CA THR A 73 -14.07 7.18 -23.29
C THR A 73 -14.09 5.68 -23.58
N GLN A 74 -14.90 5.22 -24.55
CA GLN A 74 -14.91 3.81 -24.95
C GLN A 74 -13.54 3.35 -25.48
N ILE A 75 -12.88 4.16 -26.30
CA ILE A 75 -11.52 3.87 -26.78
C ILE A 75 -10.54 3.78 -25.61
N GLN A 76 -10.62 4.70 -24.63
CA GLN A 76 -9.78 4.65 -23.44
C GLN A 76 -10.02 3.39 -22.59
N LEU A 77 -11.27 2.93 -22.45
CA LEU A 77 -11.59 1.67 -21.78
C LEU A 77 -10.99 0.46 -22.52
N HIS A 78 -11.07 0.42 -23.85
CA HIS A 78 -10.44 -0.63 -24.65
C HIS A 78 -8.91 -0.61 -24.54
N LEU A 79 -8.29 0.57 -24.54
CA LEU A 79 -6.85 0.72 -24.34
C LEU A 79 -6.42 0.25 -22.95
N LEU A 80 -7.17 0.62 -21.91
CA LEU A 80 -6.89 0.15 -20.55
C LEU A 80 -7.01 -1.38 -20.45
N ARG A 81 -8.05 -1.97 -21.06
CA ARG A 81 -8.19 -3.42 -21.17
C ARG A 81 -6.97 -4.04 -21.83
N LEU A 82 -6.50 -3.47 -22.95
CA LEU A 82 -5.31 -3.93 -23.66
C LEU A 82 -4.05 -3.88 -22.78
N ILE A 83 -3.85 -2.80 -22.01
CA ILE A 83 -2.74 -2.69 -21.05
C ILE A 83 -2.80 -3.83 -20.03
N TRP A 84 -3.96 -4.07 -19.42
CA TRP A 84 -4.13 -5.16 -18.46
C TRP A 84 -3.96 -6.55 -19.09
N THR A 85 -4.40 -6.74 -20.33
CA THR A 85 -4.17 -7.98 -21.08
C THR A 85 -2.68 -8.21 -21.33
N MET A 86 -1.91 -7.16 -21.65
CA MET A 86 -0.44 -7.28 -21.78
C MET A 86 0.22 -7.63 -20.45
N VAL A 87 -0.19 -6.99 -19.35
CA VAL A 87 0.30 -7.32 -18.00
C VAL A 87 -0.02 -8.78 -17.63
N LEU A 88 -1.23 -9.25 -17.94
CA LEU A 88 -1.65 -10.64 -17.73
C LEU A 88 -0.80 -11.61 -18.56
N LEU A 89 -0.56 -11.31 -19.83
CA LEU A 89 0.26 -12.15 -20.73
C LEU A 89 1.70 -12.26 -20.22
N VAL A 90 2.34 -11.12 -19.92
CA VAL A 90 3.72 -11.08 -19.40
C VAL A 90 3.82 -11.82 -18.07
N GLY A 91 2.88 -11.61 -17.15
CA GLY A 91 2.88 -12.31 -15.86
C GLY A 91 2.61 -13.81 -15.99
N THR A 92 1.83 -14.23 -16.98
CA THR A 92 1.61 -15.66 -17.29
C THR A 92 2.88 -16.31 -17.85
N MET A 93 3.59 -15.63 -18.76
CA MET A 93 4.89 -16.10 -19.25
C MET A 93 5.91 -16.24 -18.11
N ALA A 94 5.88 -15.32 -17.14
CA ALA A 94 6.71 -15.36 -15.94
C ALA A 94 6.23 -16.36 -14.86
N GLN A 95 5.17 -17.14 -15.11
CA GLN A 95 4.62 -18.14 -14.18
C GLN A 95 4.11 -17.58 -12.84
N PHE A 96 3.71 -16.31 -12.79
CA PHE A 96 3.15 -15.70 -11.59
C PHE A 96 1.69 -16.09 -11.38
N ARG A 97 1.41 -17.00 -10.43
CA ARG A 97 0.04 -17.47 -10.16
C ARG A 97 -0.94 -16.36 -9.74
N PHE A 98 -0.47 -15.31 -9.08
CA PHE A 98 -1.34 -14.21 -8.62
C PHE A 98 -1.86 -13.35 -9.78
N ILE A 99 -1.26 -13.43 -10.97
CA ILE A 99 -1.63 -12.60 -12.13
C ILE A 99 -3.05 -12.90 -12.63
N TYR A 100 -3.56 -14.12 -12.38
CA TYR A 100 -4.89 -14.54 -12.82
C TYR A 100 -6.03 -13.77 -12.15
N VAL A 101 -5.76 -13.01 -11.08
CA VAL A 101 -6.73 -12.06 -10.51
C VAL A 101 -7.16 -11.01 -11.54
N ILE A 102 -6.27 -10.62 -12.46
CA ILE A 102 -6.55 -9.65 -13.55
C ILE A 102 -7.45 -10.25 -14.63
N LEU A 103 -7.50 -11.59 -14.77
CA LEU A 103 -8.32 -12.24 -15.78
C LEU A 103 -9.82 -11.95 -15.58
N ILE A 104 -10.28 -11.93 -14.34
CA ILE A 104 -11.70 -11.74 -13.98
C ILE A 104 -12.26 -10.40 -14.48
N PRO A 105 -11.67 -9.23 -14.16
CA PRO A 105 -12.17 -7.98 -14.72
C PRO A 105 -12.04 -7.92 -16.25
N ILE A 106 -11.02 -8.53 -16.85
CA ILE A 106 -10.88 -8.58 -18.33
C ILE A 106 -12.03 -9.36 -18.96
N THR A 107 -12.37 -10.55 -18.46
CA THR A 107 -13.44 -11.39 -19.02
C THR A 107 -14.80 -10.71 -18.89
N PHE A 108 -15.09 -10.13 -17.74
CA PHE A 108 -16.32 -9.36 -17.54
C PHE A 108 -16.38 -8.13 -18.45
N GLN A 109 -15.27 -7.44 -18.70
CA GLN A 109 -15.25 -6.35 -19.68
C GLN A 109 -15.53 -6.82 -21.10
N ILE A 110 -14.94 -7.92 -21.54
CA ILE A 110 -15.19 -8.49 -22.87
C ILE A 110 -16.67 -8.86 -23.00
N PHE A 111 -17.22 -9.56 -22.01
CA PHE A 111 -18.63 -9.92 -21.96
C PHE A 111 -19.54 -8.70 -22.04
N THR A 112 -19.24 -7.67 -21.23
CA THR A 112 -20.07 -6.45 -21.16
C THR A 112 -20.02 -5.64 -22.46
N PHE A 113 -18.84 -5.50 -23.07
CA PHE A 113 -18.74 -4.86 -24.39
C PHE A 113 -19.40 -5.69 -25.49
N GLY A 114 -19.38 -7.02 -25.39
CA GLY A 114 -20.15 -7.91 -26.25
C GLY A 114 -21.65 -7.63 -26.16
N LEU A 115 -22.20 -7.49 -24.95
CA LEU A 115 -23.60 -7.12 -24.75
C LEU A 115 -23.92 -5.72 -25.32
N ILE A 116 -23.03 -4.74 -25.11
CA ILE A 116 -23.20 -3.38 -25.67
C ILE A 116 -23.36 -3.42 -27.19
N GLU A 117 -22.55 -4.23 -27.87
CA GLU A 117 -22.61 -4.40 -29.33
C GLU A 117 -23.85 -5.18 -29.76
N MET A 118 -24.17 -6.30 -29.08
CA MET A 118 -25.36 -7.12 -29.38
C MET A 118 -26.67 -6.33 -29.26
N PHE A 119 -26.80 -5.45 -28.27
CA PHE A 119 -27.98 -4.60 -28.09
C PHE A 119 -27.95 -3.32 -28.94
N GLY A 120 -26.89 -3.07 -29.71
CA GLY A 120 -26.75 -1.86 -30.54
C GLY A 120 -26.74 -0.55 -29.76
N VAL A 121 -26.41 -0.57 -28.46
CA VAL A 121 -26.51 0.60 -27.57
C VAL A 121 -25.24 1.47 -27.54
N ARG A 122 -24.23 1.12 -28.34
CA ARG A 122 -22.91 1.80 -28.38
C ARG A 122 -22.98 3.31 -28.57
N HIS A 123 -23.91 3.79 -29.41
CA HIS A 123 -24.06 5.21 -29.73
C HIS A 123 -24.81 6.00 -28.66
N THR A 124 -25.55 5.33 -27.77
CA THR A 124 -26.31 6.00 -26.71
C THR A 124 -25.52 6.03 -25.41
N MET A 125 -24.97 7.20 -25.09
CA MET A 125 -24.08 7.42 -23.94
C MET A 125 -24.58 6.81 -22.63
N LYS A 126 -25.82 7.11 -22.25
CA LYS A 126 -26.40 6.64 -20.99
C LYS A 126 -26.55 5.11 -20.95
N LYS A 127 -26.99 4.51 -22.06
CA LYS A 127 -27.30 3.08 -22.12
C LYS A 127 -26.04 2.23 -22.01
N TRP A 128 -25.00 2.53 -22.80
CA TRP A 128 -23.75 1.77 -22.72
C TRP A 128 -23.05 1.98 -21.38
N LEU A 129 -23.11 3.19 -20.80
CA LEU A 129 -22.49 3.47 -19.49
C LEU A 129 -23.16 2.66 -18.37
N ILE A 130 -24.49 2.60 -18.34
CA ILE A 130 -25.24 1.80 -17.36
C ILE A 130 -24.87 0.32 -17.50
N LEU A 131 -24.87 -0.20 -18.73
CA LEU A 131 -24.51 -1.59 -18.99
C LEU A 131 -23.06 -1.90 -18.59
N TYR A 132 -22.13 -0.98 -18.89
CA TYR A 132 -20.73 -1.08 -18.48
C TYR A 132 -20.58 -1.13 -16.96
N ILE A 133 -21.21 -0.21 -16.23
CA ILE A 133 -21.14 -0.17 -14.77
C ILE A 133 -21.70 -1.45 -14.17
N LEU A 134 -22.89 -1.90 -14.62
CA LEU A 134 -23.52 -3.12 -14.14
C LEU A 134 -22.64 -4.36 -14.37
N GLY A 135 -22.05 -4.48 -15.57
CA GLY A 135 -21.14 -5.58 -15.88
C GLY A 135 -19.85 -5.57 -15.06
N MET A 136 -19.43 -4.41 -14.55
CA MET A 136 -18.23 -4.26 -13.73
C MET A 136 -18.47 -4.37 -12.22
N VAL A 137 -19.72 -4.41 -11.73
CA VAL A 137 -20.01 -4.53 -10.28
C VAL A 137 -19.42 -5.81 -9.69
N LEU A 138 -19.70 -6.97 -10.28
CA LEU A 138 -19.20 -8.25 -9.78
C LEU A 138 -17.67 -8.36 -9.74
N PRO A 139 -16.91 -8.07 -10.82
CA PRO A 139 -15.46 -8.15 -10.78
C PRO A 139 -14.85 -7.15 -9.78
N THR A 140 -15.47 -5.98 -9.59
CA THR A 140 -14.93 -4.99 -8.66
C THR A 140 -15.20 -5.34 -7.20
N MET A 141 -16.37 -5.91 -6.88
CA MET A 141 -16.61 -6.50 -5.55
C MET A 141 -15.60 -7.60 -5.23
N PHE A 142 -15.32 -8.48 -6.19
CA PHE A 142 -14.31 -9.53 -6.05
C PHE A 142 -12.91 -8.95 -5.75
N LEU A 143 -12.46 -7.97 -6.53
CA LEU A 143 -11.16 -7.33 -6.32
C LEU A 143 -11.08 -6.55 -5.00
N MET A 144 -12.16 -5.87 -4.60
CA MET A 144 -12.23 -5.16 -3.33
C MET A 144 -12.10 -6.12 -2.15
N GLN A 145 -12.80 -7.27 -2.19
CA GLN A 145 -12.70 -8.28 -1.13
C GLN A 145 -11.27 -8.81 -0.98
N HIS A 146 -10.62 -9.15 -2.08
CA HIS A 146 -9.22 -9.60 -2.05
C HIS A 146 -8.27 -8.51 -1.59
N THR A 147 -8.49 -7.27 -2.02
CA THR A 147 -7.71 -6.13 -1.56
C THR A 147 -7.80 -5.98 -0.04
N LEU A 148 -9.02 -6.02 0.53
CA LEU A 148 -9.22 -5.95 1.98
C LEU A 148 -8.49 -7.07 2.74
N GLN A 149 -8.57 -8.30 2.25
CA GLN A 149 -7.87 -9.45 2.86
C GLN A 149 -6.34 -9.26 2.84
N ILE A 150 -5.79 -8.85 1.69
CA ILE A 150 -4.35 -8.60 1.54
C ILE A 150 -3.91 -7.48 2.50
N VAL A 151 -4.68 -6.39 2.58
CA VAL A 151 -4.36 -5.26 3.46
C VAL A 151 -4.36 -5.68 4.93
N ILE A 152 -5.36 -6.45 5.40
CA ILE A 152 -5.41 -6.94 6.78
C ILE A 152 -4.18 -7.79 7.12
N ILE A 153 -3.77 -8.69 6.23
CA ILE A 153 -2.58 -9.53 6.43
C ILE A 153 -1.34 -8.64 6.54
N LEU A 154 -1.20 -7.66 5.66
CA LEU A 154 0.01 -6.84 5.60
C LEU A 154 0.14 -5.84 6.74
N ILE A 155 -0.98 -5.34 7.26
CA ILE A 155 -0.97 -4.55 8.49
C ILE A 155 -0.28 -5.34 9.61
N SER A 156 -0.58 -6.63 9.73
CA SER A 156 0.03 -7.49 10.75
C SER A 156 1.52 -7.80 10.47
N VAL A 157 1.91 -7.90 9.20
CA VAL A 157 3.29 -8.17 8.78
C VAL A 157 4.16 -6.94 9.00
N TYR A 158 3.73 -5.77 8.51
CA TYR A 158 4.50 -4.54 8.59
C TYR A 158 4.50 -3.93 9.99
N GLY A 159 3.43 -4.11 10.76
CA GLY A 159 3.41 -3.79 12.20
C GLY A 159 4.38 -4.63 13.03
N ARG A 160 5.00 -5.67 12.46
CA ARG A 160 5.98 -6.54 13.12
C ARG A 160 7.31 -6.67 12.36
N SER A 161 7.61 -5.71 11.48
CA SER A 161 8.76 -5.80 10.58
C SER A 161 10.07 -5.26 11.16
N GLY A 162 10.05 -4.78 12.41
CA GLY A 162 11.20 -4.18 13.09
C GLY A 162 11.44 -2.71 12.70
N PRO A 163 12.47 -2.08 13.30
CA PRO A 163 12.81 -0.68 13.08
C PRO A 163 13.53 -0.43 11.76
N ASP A 164 14.17 -1.43 11.17
CA ASP A 164 15.09 -1.20 10.04
C ASP A 164 14.36 -0.97 8.71
N LYS A 165 13.15 -1.50 8.57
CA LYS A 165 12.35 -1.41 7.34
C LYS A 165 11.30 -0.30 7.46
N ASN A 166 11.22 0.56 6.45
CA ASN A 166 10.18 1.58 6.40
C ASN A 166 8.83 0.93 5.98
N SER A 167 8.02 0.61 6.98
CA SER A 167 6.69 0.01 6.81
C SER A 167 5.72 0.90 6.04
N GLU A 168 5.82 2.23 6.16
CA GLU A 168 4.93 3.17 5.46
C GLU A 168 5.12 3.11 3.95
N VAL A 169 6.38 3.15 3.48
CA VAL A 169 6.68 3.14 2.04
C VAL A 169 6.26 1.81 1.42
N HIS A 170 6.58 0.69 2.08
CA HIS A 170 6.22 -0.64 1.57
C HIS A 170 4.71 -0.85 1.51
N LEU A 171 3.99 -0.49 2.59
CA LEU A 171 2.53 -0.59 2.60
C LEU A 171 1.91 0.36 1.58
N GLY A 172 2.33 1.62 1.56
CA GLY A 172 1.80 2.65 0.67
C GLY A 172 1.91 2.26 -0.81
N ILE A 173 3.08 1.80 -1.27
CA ILE A 173 3.28 1.36 -2.66
C ILE A 173 2.37 0.18 -3.00
N LEU A 174 2.20 -0.77 -2.08
CA LEU A 174 1.31 -1.88 -2.36
C LEU A 174 -0.16 -1.45 -2.43
N ILE A 175 -0.59 -0.53 -1.55
CA ILE A 175 -1.94 0.04 -1.62
C ILE A 175 -2.17 0.75 -2.95
N VAL A 176 -1.17 1.46 -3.49
CA VAL A 176 -1.25 2.06 -4.84
C VAL A 176 -1.54 0.98 -5.88
N VAL A 177 -0.79 -0.11 -5.87
CA VAL A 177 -0.96 -1.22 -6.84
C VAL A 177 -2.36 -1.84 -6.72
N LEU A 178 -2.83 -2.12 -5.50
CA LEU A 178 -4.16 -2.70 -5.25
C LEU A 178 -5.28 -1.72 -5.63
N THR A 179 -5.08 -0.42 -5.39
CA THR A 179 -6.02 0.64 -5.77
C THR A 179 -6.11 0.79 -7.29
N ILE A 180 -4.97 0.75 -7.99
CA ILE A 180 -4.94 0.75 -9.46
C ILE A 180 -5.65 -0.49 -10.01
N LEU A 181 -5.38 -1.67 -9.45
CA LEU A 181 -6.02 -2.91 -9.87
C LEU A 181 -7.55 -2.85 -9.71
N THR A 182 -8.06 -2.23 -8.64
CA THR A 182 -9.50 -2.14 -8.37
C THR A 182 -10.20 -1.01 -9.14
N ILE A 183 -9.62 0.19 -9.18
CA ILE A 183 -10.31 1.41 -9.63
C ILE A 183 -9.96 1.82 -11.07
N SER A 184 -8.82 1.37 -11.63
CA SER A 184 -8.38 1.83 -12.96
C SER A 184 -9.45 1.67 -14.04
N TYR A 185 -10.31 0.65 -13.95
CA TYR A 185 -11.42 0.39 -14.88
C TYR A 185 -12.46 1.52 -14.95
N TYR A 186 -12.60 2.31 -13.88
CA TYR A 186 -13.48 3.46 -13.84
C TYR A 186 -12.77 4.76 -14.22
N MET A 187 -11.45 4.76 -14.32
CA MET A 187 -10.66 5.97 -14.57
C MET A 187 -11.13 6.74 -15.82
N PRO A 188 -11.33 6.13 -17.00
CA PRO A 188 -11.77 6.89 -18.18
C PRO A 188 -13.14 7.55 -18.01
N LEU A 189 -14.00 7.00 -17.15
CA LEU A 189 -15.35 7.51 -16.91
C LEU A 189 -15.36 8.88 -16.25
N ILE A 190 -14.25 9.32 -15.62
CA ILE A 190 -14.13 10.66 -15.03
C ILE A 190 -14.42 11.76 -16.06
N THR A 191 -14.13 11.50 -17.34
CA THR A 191 -14.39 12.44 -18.45
C THR A 191 -15.88 12.65 -18.73
N LEU A 192 -16.73 11.71 -18.30
CA LEU A 192 -18.17 11.77 -18.48
C LEU A 192 -18.88 12.42 -17.29
N VAL A 193 -18.15 12.69 -16.20
CA VAL A 193 -18.68 13.37 -15.03
C VAL A 193 -18.96 14.83 -15.36
N ARG A 194 -20.12 15.35 -14.96
CA ARG A 194 -20.55 16.73 -15.26
C ARG A 194 -19.61 17.79 -14.70
N LYS A 195 -19.06 17.58 -13.51
CA LYS A 195 -18.14 18.48 -12.81
C LYS A 195 -16.94 17.69 -12.27
N PRO A 196 -15.99 17.28 -13.13
CA PRO A 196 -14.92 16.38 -12.72
C PRO A 196 -13.93 17.06 -11.75
N MET A 197 -13.68 18.36 -11.90
CA MET A 197 -12.85 19.12 -10.95
C MET A 197 -13.49 19.19 -9.55
N ALA A 198 -14.82 19.28 -9.46
CA ALA A 198 -15.49 19.25 -8.16
C ALA A 198 -15.27 17.91 -7.43
N LEU A 199 -15.29 16.79 -8.16
CA LEU A 199 -14.97 15.48 -7.60
C LEU A 199 -13.53 15.44 -7.06
N VAL A 200 -12.56 15.89 -7.87
CA VAL A 200 -11.15 15.93 -7.46
C VAL A 200 -10.95 16.84 -6.23
N MET A 201 -11.60 18.00 -6.17
CA MET A 201 -11.56 18.88 -5.00
C MET A 201 -12.16 18.22 -3.76
N THR A 202 -13.29 17.53 -3.89
CA THR A 202 -13.90 16.80 -2.76
C THR A 202 -12.96 15.70 -2.26
N LEU A 203 -12.34 14.92 -3.15
CA LEU A 203 -11.34 13.92 -2.75
C LEU A 203 -10.14 14.57 -2.06
N THR A 204 -9.67 15.71 -2.56
CA THR A 204 -8.56 16.46 -1.96
C THR A 204 -8.91 16.95 -0.57
N LEU A 205 -10.13 17.45 -0.36
CA LEU A 205 -10.62 17.84 0.96
C LEU A 205 -10.63 16.65 1.93
N ILE A 206 -11.12 15.49 1.49
CA ILE A 206 -11.13 14.28 2.33
C ILE A 206 -9.70 13.86 2.66
N PHE A 207 -8.77 13.90 1.69
CA PHE A 207 -7.35 13.61 1.94
C PHE A 207 -6.75 14.54 3.01
N VAL A 208 -6.99 15.85 2.91
CA VAL A 208 -6.53 16.84 3.91
C VAL A 208 -7.13 16.55 5.28
N ILE A 209 -8.41 16.18 5.37
CA ILE A 209 -9.06 15.78 6.62
C ILE A 209 -8.32 14.59 7.25
N TYR A 210 -7.95 13.57 6.47
CA TYR A 210 -7.20 12.42 6.99
C TYR A 210 -5.77 12.76 7.44
N ILE A 211 -5.11 13.72 6.79
CA ILE A 211 -3.82 14.25 7.25
C ILE A 211 -3.98 14.94 8.61
N ILE A 212 -5.05 15.72 8.81
CA ILE A 212 -5.35 16.33 10.11
C ILE A 212 -5.63 15.25 11.15
N ILE A 213 -6.45 14.24 10.82
CA ILE A 213 -6.76 13.12 11.74
C ILE A 213 -5.48 12.38 12.16
N LEU A 214 -4.53 12.19 11.25
CA LEU A 214 -3.24 11.57 11.57
C LEU A 214 -2.46 12.33 12.66
N MET A 215 -2.58 13.66 12.72
CA MET A 215 -1.95 14.48 13.76
C MET A 215 -2.71 14.52 15.09
N THR A 216 -3.90 13.90 15.16
CA THR A 216 -4.71 13.81 16.39
C THR A 216 -4.48 12.47 17.12
N PRO A 217 -5.00 12.28 18.34
CA PRO A 217 -4.93 10.99 19.04
C PRO A 217 -5.51 9.81 18.26
N PHE A 218 -6.39 10.05 17.26
CA PHE A 218 -6.89 9.01 16.37
C PHE A 218 -5.82 8.41 15.45
N GLY A 219 -4.78 9.17 15.13
CA GLY A 219 -3.61 8.70 14.40
C GLY A 219 -2.63 7.89 15.25
N PHE A 220 -2.85 7.79 16.57
CA PHE A 220 -1.97 7.02 17.44
C PHE A 220 -2.09 5.52 17.14
N PRO A 221 -0.98 4.83 16.86
CA PRO A 221 -0.97 3.46 16.34
C PRO A 221 -1.47 2.41 17.33
N TYR A 222 -1.44 2.66 18.64
CA TYR A 222 -1.69 1.65 19.66
C TYR A 222 -2.94 1.93 20.49
N SER A 223 -3.57 0.87 20.98
CA SER A 223 -4.78 0.98 21.80
C SER A 223 -4.82 -0.15 22.82
N GLY A 224 -5.14 0.21 24.06
CA GLY A 224 -5.43 -0.72 25.15
C GLY A 224 -6.91 -1.05 25.30
N ASN A 225 -7.78 -0.60 24.38
CA ASN A 225 -9.21 -0.87 24.45
C ASN A 225 -9.47 -2.39 24.31
N PRO A 226 -10.15 -3.04 25.28
CA PRO A 226 -10.49 -4.46 25.21
C PRO A 226 -11.30 -4.86 23.96
N GLU A 227 -12.12 -3.94 23.42
CA GLU A 227 -12.97 -4.22 22.25
C GLU A 227 -12.20 -4.21 20.92
N SER A 228 -11.09 -3.46 20.86
CA SER A 228 -10.22 -3.37 19.69
C SER A 228 -8.78 -3.15 20.12
N PRO A 229 -8.11 -4.19 20.66
CA PRO A 229 -6.75 -4.06 21.16
C PRO A 229 -5.76 -3.96 20.01
N ALA A 230 -4.92 -2.92 20.04
CA ALA A 230 -3.80 -2.74 19.13
C ALA A 230 -2.51 -2.60 19.96
N PRO A 231 -2.01 -3.70 20.55
CA PRO A 231 -0.89 -3.63 21.48
C PRO A 231 0.43 -3.44 20.74
N GLN A 232 1.29 -2.59 21.32
CA GLN A 232 2.72 -2.57 21.00
C GLN A 232 3.40 -3.74 21.71
N ARG A 233 4.26 -4.48 21.01
CA ARG A 233 4.89 -5.71 21.53
C ARG A 233 6.38 -5.54 21.68
N TYR A 234 6.89 -5.97 22.83
CA TYR A 234 8.30 -5.96 23.16
C TYR A 234 8.73 -7.35 23.64
N TYR A 235 9.89 -7.78 23.19
CA TYR A 235 10.51 -9.03 23.62
C TYR A 235 11.80 -8.68 24.36
N ILE A 236 11.80 -8.91 25.67
CA ILE A 236 12.92 -8.60 26.55
C ILE A 236 13.41 -9.91 27.16
N TYR A 237 14.66 -10.25 26.91
CA TYR A 237 15.27 -11.49 27.38
C TYR A 237 16.44 -11.19 28.32
N HIS A 238 16.39 -11.69 29.55
CA HIS A 238 17.57 -11.72 30.39
C HIS A 238 18.53 -12.78 29.86
N THR A 239 19.70 -12.35 29.40
CA THR A 239 20.66 -13.18 28.68
C THR A 239 22.00 -13.14 29.40
N LYS A 240 22.61 -14.32 29.58
CA LYS A 240 24.00 -14.47 30.01
C LYS A 240 24.78 -15.11 28.86
N ARG A 241 25.83 -14.45 28.38
CA ARG A 241 26.64 -14.92 27.25
C ARG A 241 28.05 -15.22 27.75
N ILE A 242 28.54 -16.39 27.36
CA ILE A 242 29.91 -16.82 27.65
C ILE A 242 30.53 -17.19 26.31
N PHE A 243 31.50 -16.40 25.87
CA PHE A 243 32.19 -16.61 24.61
C PHE A 243 33.50 -17.35 24.86
N ARG A 244 33.73 -18.40 24.07
CA ARG A 244 34.91 -19.25 24.16
C ARG A 244 35.63 -19.28 22.82
N ASN A 245 36.96 -19.30 22.85
CA ASN A 245 37.79 -19.50 21.66
C ASN A 245 37.90 -21.01 21.31
N ASP A 246 38.59 -21.32 20.22
CA ASP A 246 38.82 -22.71 19.77
C ASP A 246 39.62 -23.55 20.79
N SER A 247 40.41 -22.89 21.65
CA SER A 247 41.13 -23.50 22.78
C SER A 247 40.28 -23.65 24.04
N ASN A 248 38.97 -23.37 23.97
CA ASN A 248 37.99 -23.43 25.05
C ASN A 248 38.20 -22.41 26.19
N GLU A 249 39.06 -21.42 26.00
CA GLU A 249 39.29 -20.32 26.94
C GLU A 249 38.20 -19.25 26.81
N ILE A 250 37.79 -18.67 27.94
CA ILE A 250 36.75 -17.65 27.99
C ILE A 250 37.39 -16.29 27.73
N PHE A 251 37.05 -15.63 26.62
CA PHE A 251 37.53 -14.28 26.31
C PHE A 251 36.50 -13.19 26.61
N LYS A 252 35.21 -13.54 26.74
CA LYS A 252 34.14 -12.61 27.10
C LYS A 252 33.05 -13.33 27.90
N ASN A 253 32.61 -12.71 28.99
CA ASN A 253 31.53 -13.21 29.85
C ASN A 253 30.71 -12.01 30.30
N ASP A 254 29.48 -11.92 29.84
CA ASP A 254 28.58 -10.83 30.17
C ASP A 254 27.15 -11.31 30.44
N SER A 255 26.37 -10.45 31.08
CA SER A 255 24.95 -10.67 31.30
C SER A 255 24.21 -9.35 31.21
N GLY A 256 22.98 -9.38 30.73
CA GLY A 256 22.13 -8.21 30.62
C GLY A 256 20.78 -8.52 30.01
N PHE A 257 20.01 -7.47 29.74
CA PHE A 257 18.74 -7.59 29.04
C PHE A 257 18.96 -7.35 27.54
N TYR A 258 18.44 -8.26 26.73
CA TYR A 258 18.39 -8.13 25.28
C TYR A 258 16.98 -7.72 24.87
N LEU A 259 16.86 -6.57 24.21
CA LEU A 259 15.61 -6.07 23.65
C LEU A 259 15.57 -6.40 22.15
N LEU A 260 14.61 -7.24 21.75
CA LEU A 260 14.36 -7.54 20.35
C LEU A 260 13.28 -6.57 19.81
N ASN A 261 13.71 -5.64 18.95
CA ASN A 261 12.85 -4.63 18.34
C ASN A 261 12.01 -5.24 17.21
N SER A 262 10.74 -5.52 17.47
CA SER A 262 9.80 -6.03 16.46
C SER A 262 8.93 -4.95 15.82
N ASP A 263 8.98 -3.72 16.33
CA ASP A 263 8.09 -2.63 15.95
C ASP A 263 8.91 -1.43 15.45
N ARG A 264 8.40 -0.68 14.46
CA ARG A 264 9.05 0.50 13.87
C ARG A 264 9.32 1.61 14.89
N ASN A 265 8.45 1.75 15.89
CA ASN A 265 8.58 2.76 16.96
C ASN A 265 9.45 2.27 18.13
N SER A 266 9.93 1.01 18.10
CA SER A 266 10.88 0.46 19.09
C SER A 266 12.32 0.79 18.66
N PRO A 267 13.22 1.21 19.57
CA PRO A 267 13.07 1.30 21.02
C PRO A 267 12.63 2.69 21.53
N ASN A 268 12.37 3.65 20.64
CA ASN A 268 12.17 5.06 21.02
C ASN A 268 10.99 5.28 21.99
N ASN A 269 9.88 4.56 21.80
CA ASN A 269 8.77 4.60 22.76
C ASN A 269 9.15 4.09 24.15
N LEU A 270 10.07 3.13 24.21
CA LEU A 270 10.48 2.45 25.43
C LEU A 270 11.42 3.30 26.29
N LYS A 271 12.24 4.15 25.65
CA LYS A 271 13.17 5.10 26.32
C LYS A 271 12.46 6.05 27.30
N LYS A 272 11.15 6.31 27.09
CA LYS A 272 10.35 7.16 27.99
C LYS A 272 10.03 6.48 29.32
N TYR A 273 10.07 5.15 29.39
CA TYR A 273 9.62 4.37 30.54
C TYR A 273 10.76 3.64 31.25
N ILE A 274 11.84 3.28 30.54
CA ILE A 274 12.97 2.54 31.11
C ILE A 274 14.21 3.41 30.95
N THR A 275 14.69 3.95 32.06
CA THR A 275 15.86 4.85 32.13
C THR A 275 17.14 4.16 31.70
N GLU A 276 17.27 2.87 31.98
CA GLU A 276 18.43 2.02 31.68
C GLU A 276 18.61 1.77 30.17
N LEU A 277 17.62 2.14 29.34
CA LEU A 277 17.76 2.16 27.87
C LEU A 277 18.68 3.29 27.38
N SER A 278 19.09 4.23 28.22
CA SER A 278 20.14 5.20 27.84
C SER A 278 21.49 4.51 27.59
N ASP A 279 21.71 3.37 28.26
CA ASP A 279 23.00 2.66 28.27
C ASP A 279 23.02 1.46 27.30
N ILE A 280 22.16 1.49 26.26
CA ILE A 280 22.11 0.44 25.24
C ILE A 280 23.48 0.29 24.57
N LYS A 281 24.03 -0.92 24.63
CA LYS A 281 25.23 -1.29 23.90
C LYS A 281 24.83 -1.89 22.55
N SER A 282 25.41 -1.38 21.47
CA SER A 282 25.28 -2.03 20.16
C SER A 282 25.96 -3.39 20.20
N LEU A 283 25.36 -4.36 19.50
CA LEU A 283 25.85 -5.72 19.37
C LEU A 283 26.63 -5.95 18.08
N SER A 284 26.84 -4.91 17.27
CA SER A 284 27.48 -4.97 15.95
C SER A 284 28.82 -5.72 15.96
N GLU A 285 29.73 -5.35 16.87
CA GLU A 285 31.05 -6.00 16.99
C GLU A 285 30.94 -7.49 17.37
N ASP A 286 29.95 -7.84 18.20
CA ASP A 286 29.68 -9.24 18.57
C ASP A 286 29.09 -10.01 17.38
N CYS A 287 28.23 -9.38 16.57
CA CYS A 287 27.63 -9.97 15.38
C CYS A 287 28.66 -10.30 14.30
N ASP A 288 29.72 -9.50 14.18
CA ASP A 288 30.80 -9.74 13.22
C ASP A 288 31.72 -10.89 13.64
N ARG A 289 31.94 -11.05 14.95
CA ARG A 289 32.89 -12.05 15.50
C ARG A 289 32.26 -13.37 15.89
N SER A 290 30.95 -13.40 16.16
CA SER A 290 30.28 -14.57 16.73
C SER A 290 28.96 -14.88 16.04
N LEU A 291 28.69 -16.17 15.86
CA LEU A 291 27.42 -16.64 15.32
C LEU A 291 26.25 -16.10 16.16
N PHE A 292 25.24 -15.54 15.49
CA PHE A 292 24.07 -14.92 16.13
C PHE A 292 24.42 -13.83 17.17
N CYS A 293 25.57 -13.16 17.04
CA CYS A 293 26.05 -12.17 18.02
C CYS A 293 26.18 -12.72 19.46
N GLY A 294 26.29 -14.04 19.61
CA GLY A 294 26.27 -14.73 20.89
C GLY A 294 24.91 -14.70 21.61
N LEU A 295 23.81 -14.41 20.89
CA LEU A 295 22.46 -14.39 21.44
C LEU A 295 21.70 -15.70 21.18
N PRO A 296 20.77 -16.09 22.07
CA PRO A 296 19.93 -17.26 21.90
C PRO A 296 18.79 -17.00 20.89
N LEU A 297 19.14 -16.67 19.65
CA LEU A 297 18.20 -16.37 18.58
C LEU A 297 17.84 -17.65 17.82
N VAL A 298 16.54 -17.81 17.53
CA VAL A 298 16.01 -18.97 16.78
C VAL A 298 16.22 -18.85 15.27
N ASN A 299 16.49 -17.64 14.76
CA ASN A 299 16.63 -17.38 13.33
C ASN A 299 17.56 -16.19 13.09
N THR A 300 18.35 -16.24 12.02
CA THR A 300 19.27 -15.16 11.59
C THR A 300 18.53 -13.88 11.23
N LYS A 301 17.26 -13.95 10.84
CA LYS A 301 16.41 -12.77 10.59
C LYS A 301 16.10 -11.94 11.85
N LEU A 302 16.36 -12.49 13.03
CA LEU A 302 16.18 -11.81 14.31
C LEU A 302 17.48 -11.19 14.81
N ILE A 303 18.57 -11.33 14.05
CA ILE A 303 19.82 -10.61 14.31
C ILE A 303 19.53 -9.12 14.04
N PRO A 304 19.69 -8.25 15.05
CA PRO A 304 19.44 -6.83 14.88
C PRO A 304 20.46 -6.25 13.90
N THR A 305 19.99 -5.52 12.89
CA THR A 305 20.88 -4.71 12.06
C THR A 305 21.06 -3.35 12.71
N LEU A 306 22.10 -3.28 13.56
CA LEU A 306 22.68 -2.11 14.26
C LEU A 306 21.93 -1.53 15.48
#